data_AF-A0A7X4AEZ5-F1
#
_entry.id   AF-A0A7X4AEZ5-F1
#
_cell.length_a   1.000
_cell.length_b   1.000
_cell.length_c   1.000
_cell.angle_alpha   90.00
_cell.angle_beta   90.00
_cell.angle_gamma   90.00
#
_symmetry.space_group_name_H-M   'P 1'
#
loop_
_entity.id
_entity.type
_entity.pdbx_description
1 polymer ?
#
loop_
_entity_poly.entity_id
_entity_poly.type
_entity_poly.pdbx_seq_one_letter_code
_entity_poly.pdbx_strand_id
1 'polypeptide(L)' 'MAHTFDTAAATERLTASGLSARQAEAIVAVVARAKEANADLLTKEDLRAALASLERRLVLWAVVIVGVLFVALRSIPE' A
#
# COMPACT_ATOMS: atom_id res chain seq x y z
N MET A 1 14.49 -1.32 4.26
CA MET A 1 14.54 -0.70 5.61
C MET A 1 13.79 0.61 5.52
N ALA A 2 12.73 0.80 6.31
CA ALA A 2 12.00 2.07 6.34
C ALA A 2 12.88 3.13 7.01
N HIS A 3 13.31 4.15 6.27
CA HIS A 3 13.99 5.30 6.86
C HIS A 3 12.96 6.13 7.65
N THR A 4 12.99 6.02 8.98
CA THR A 4 12.22 6.89 9.88
C THR A 4 12.69 8.33 9.69
N PHE A 5 11.75 9.28 9.59
CA PHE A 5 12.08 10.68 9.41
C PHE A 5 12.32 11.27 10.80
N ASP A 6 13.57 11.59 11.11
CA ASP A 6 13.96 12.16 12.39
C ASP A 6 13.72 13.68 12.37
N THR A 7 12.64 14.09 13.02
CA THR A 7 12.23 15.51 13.10
C THR A 7 13.20 16.33 13.94
N ALA A 8 13.87 15.74 14.93
CA ALA A 8 14.82 16.45 15.77
C ALA A 8 16.10 16.77 14.98
N ALA A 9 16.68 15.76 14.33
CA ALA A 9 17.86 15.94 13.48
C ALA A 9 17.61 16.88 12.29
N ALA A 10 16.40 16.84 11.72
CA ALA A 10 16.01 17.74 10.64
C ALA A 10 15.89 19.21 11.12
N THR A 11 15.30 19.43 12.30
CA THR A 11 15.17 20.77 12.89
C THR A 11 16.54 21.34 13.22
N GLU A 12 17.42 20.55 13.83
CA GLU A 12 18.79 20.94 14.17
C GLU A 12 19.57 21.38 12.93
N ARG A 13 19.49 20.61 11.84
CA ARG A 13 20.15 20.95 10.56
C ARG A 13 19.63 22.24 9.95
N LEU A 14 18.32 22.48 10.00
CA LEU A 14 17.70 23.70 9.49
C LEU A 14 18.07 24.92 10.34
N THR A 15 18.15 24.75 11.66
CA THR A 15 18.64 25.83 12.52
C THR A 15 20.12 26.12 12.28
N ALA A 16 20.94 25.08 12.06
CA ALA A 16 22.36 25.22 11.75
C ALA A 16 22.61 25.89 10.38
N SER A 17 21.67 25.80 9.44
CA SER A 17 21.74 26.50 8.16
C SER A 17 21.23 27.95 8.19
N GLY A 18 20.89 28.46 9.38
CA GLY A 18 20.54 29.86 9.60
C GLY A 18 19.05 30.17 9.63
N LEU A 19 18.17 29.15 9.65
CA LEU A 19 16.76 29.38 9.93
C LEU A 19 16.52 29.60 11.42
N SER A 20 15.55 30.46 11.75
CA SER A 20 15.08 30.56 13.13
C SER A 20 14.44 29.22 13.57
N ALA A 21 14.52 28.91 14.87
CA ALA A 21 13.93 27.68 15.42
C ALA A 21 12.46 27.51 15.00
N ARG A 22 11.68 28.61 15.05
CA ARG A 22 10.27 28.61 14.65
C ARG A 22 10.05 28.29 13.17
N GLN A 23 10.94 28.73 12.29
CA GLN A 23 10.86 28.41 10.86
C GLN A 23 11.28 26.95 10.59
N ALA A 24 12.34 26.49 11.26
CA ALA A 24 12.80 25.11 11.16
C ALA A 24 11.71 24.12 11.61
N GLU A 25 11.10 24.37 12.77
CA GLU A 25 9.99 23.58 13.29
C GLU A 25 8.78 23.58 12.35
N ALA A 26 8.41 24.74 11.78
CA ALA A 26 7.29 24.84 10.85
C ALA A 26 7.52 24.01 9.57
N ILE A 27 8.73 24.06 9.01
CA ILE A 27 9.10 23.29 7.82
C ILE A 27 9.06 21.79 8.13
N VAL A 28 9.67 21.38 9.24
CA VAL A 28 9.72 19.97 9.66
C VAL A 28 8.32 19.43 9.92
N ALA A 29 7.45 20.22 10.54
CA ALA A 29 6.05 19.85 10.78
C ALA A 29 5.27 19.62 9.48
N VAL A 30 5.48 20.45 8.45
CA VAL A 30 4.86 20.28 7.13
C VAL A 30 5.37 19.00 6.46
N VAL A 31 6.67 18.74 6.51
CA VAL A 31 7.28 17.54 5.91
C VAL A 31 6.82 16.27 6.62
N ALA A 32 6.74 16.29 7.96
CA ALA A 32 6.23 15.16 8.75
C ALA A 32 4.77 14.84 8.41
N ARG A 33 3.90 15.87 8.35
CA ARG A 33 2.49 15.70 7.95
C ARG A 33 2.35 15.19 6.52
N ALA A 34 3.17 15.68 5.59
CA ALA A 34 3.17 15.18 4.23
C ALA A 34 3.61 13.71 4.18
N LYS A 35 4.59 13.30 4.98
CA LYS A 35 5.00 11.89 5.07
C LYS A 35 3.90 11.01 5.64
N GLU A 36 3.21 11.45 6.69
CA GLU A 36 2.08 10.72 7.28
C GLU A 36 0.91 10.61 6.29
N ALA A 37 0.54 11.69 5.62
CA ALA A 37 -0.52 11.69 4.60
C ALA A 37 -0.15 10.81 3.40
N ASN A 38 1.15 10.72 3.06
CA ASN A 38 1.64 9.88 1.97
C ASN A 38 1.96 8.43 2.40
N ALA A 39 1.94 8.11 3.70
CA ALA A 39 2.19 6.76 4.20
C ALA A 39 1.04 5.80 3.83
N ASP A 40 -0.16 6.35 3.61
CA ASP A 40 -1.35 5.62 3.20
C ASP A 40 -1.55 5.57 1.67
N LEU A 41 -0.56 6.04 0.90
CA LEU A 41 -0.61 5.92 -0.54
C LEU A 41 -0.34 4.47 -0.96
N LEU A 42 -1.39 3.81 -1.46
CA LEU A 42 -1.28 2.52 -2.13
C LEU A 42 -0.21 2.58 -3.21
N THR A 43 0.81 1.75 -3.07
CA THR A 43 1.86 1.63 -4.06
C THR A 43 1.36 0.80 -5.25
N LYS A 44 2.07 0.90 -6.39
CA LYS A 44 1.80 0.02 -7.54
C LYS A 44 1.97 -1.46 -7.17
N GLU A 45 2.80 -1.77 -6.18
CA GLU A 45 3.01 -3.14 -5.69
C GLU A 45 1.80 -3.64 -4.92
N ASP A 46 1.19 -2.79 -4.09
CA ASP A 46 -0.05 -3.12 -3.37
C ASP A 46 -1.19 -3.42 -4.36
N LEU A 47 -1.30 -2.63 -5.44
CA LEU A 47 -2.28 -2.87 -6.50
C LEU A 47 -2.02 -4.19 -7.25
N ARG A 48 -0.75 -4.51 -7.54
CA ARG A 48 -0.37 -5.80 -8.16
C ARG A 48 -0.71 -6.98 -7.25
N ALA A 49 -0.46 -6.85 -5.95
CA ALA A 49 -0.80 -7.88 -4.96
C ALA A 49 -2.32 -8.09 -4.87
N ALA A 50 -3.10 -7.01 -4.88
CA ALA A 50 -4.56 -7.07 -4.91
C ALA A 50 -5.09 -7.75 -6.18
N LEU A 51 -4.52 -7.41 -7.35
CA LEU A 51 -4.87 -8.04 -8.63
C LEU A 51 -4.54 -9.53 -8.65
N ALA A 52 -3.34 -9.93 -8.22
CA ALA A 52 -2.95 -11.34 -8.16
C ALA A 52 -3.87 -12.16 -7.22
N SER A 53 -4.27 -11.57 -6.08
CA SER A 53 -5.25 -12.17 -5.17
C SER A 53 -6.61 -12.36 -5.84
N LEU A 54 -7.06 -11.36 -6.60
CA LEU A 54 -8.33 -11.43 -7.33
C LEU A 54 -8.29 -12.48 -8.45
N GLU A 55 -7.22 -12.52 -9.25
CA GLU A 55 -7.01 -13.51 -10.30
C GLU A 55 -7.05 -14.94 -9.73
N ARG A 56 -6.36 -15.19 -8.61
CA ARG A 56 -6.38 -16.49 -7.94
C ARG A 56 -7.79 -16.89 -7.51
N ARG A 57 -8.59 -15.94 -6.97
CA ARG A 57 -9.98 -16.22 -6.59
C ARG A 57 -10.84 -16.55 -7.80
N LEU A 58 -10.67 -15.84 -8.91
CA LEU A 58 -11.40 -16.11 -10.16
C LEU A 58 -11.08 -17.51 -10.70
N VAL A 59 -9.80 -17.91 -10.70
CA VAL A 59 -9.38 -19.25 -11.11
C VAL A 59 -10.03 -20.33 -10.23
N LEU A 60 -10.04 -20.14 -8.91
CA LEU A 60 -10.70 -21.09 -7.99
C LEU A 60 -12.19 -21.23 -8.27
N TRP A 61 -12.90 -20.12 -8.50
CA TRP A 61 -14.31 -20.15 -8.87
C TRP A 61 -14.54 -20.85 -10.21
N ALA A 62 -13.69 -20.60 -11.21
CA ALA A 62 -13.77 -21.28 -12.49
C ALA A 62 -13.62 -22.79 -12.36
N VAL A 63 -12.67 -23.26 -11.55
CA VAL A 63 -12.47 -24.70 -11.29
C VAL A 63 -13.70 -25.31 -10.62
N VAL A 64 -14.28 -24.63 -9.63
CA VAL A 64 -15.50 -25.10 -8.95
C VAL A 64 -16.67 -25.19 -9.93
N ILE A 65 -16.89 -24.16 -10.74
CA ILE A 65 -17.98 -24.13 -11.73
C ILE A 65 -17.81 -25.25 -12.76
N VAL A 66 -16.60 -25.42 -13.30
CA VAL A 66 -16.30 -26.49 -14.26
C VAL A 66 -16.52 -27.87 -13.63
N GLY A 67 -16.08 -28.07 -12.38
CA GLY A 67 -16.31 -29.32 -11.65
C GLY A 67 -17.80 -29.62 -11.45
N VAL A 68 -18.59 -28.61 -11.03
CA VAL A 68 -20.04 -28.75 -10.87
C VAL A 68 -20.72 -29.07 -12.19
N LEU A 69 -20.38 -28.36 -13.27
CA LEU A 69 -20.93 -28.61 -14.61
C LEU A 69 -20.59 -30.03 -15.11
N PHE A 70 -19.37 -30.49 -14.88
CA PHE A 70 -18.94 -31.84 -15.26
C PHE A 70 -19.74 -32.91 -14.53
N VAL A 71 -19.94 -32.76 -13.22
CA VAL A 71 -20.78 -33.68 -12.43
C VAL A 71 -22.22 -33.63 -12.91
N ALA A 72 -22.78 -32.44 -13.12
CA ALA A 72 -24.15 -32.28 -13.60
C ALA A 72 -24.37 -32.97 -14.95
N LEU A 73 -23.46 -32.78 -15.91
CA LEU A 73 -23.53 -33.42 -17.23
C LEU A 73 -23.44 -34.95 -17.15
N ARG A 74 -22.57 -35.49 -16.29
CA ARG A 74 -22.45 -36.95 -16.08
C ARG A 74 -23.68 -37.55 -15.39
N SER A 75 -24.44 -36.74 -14.66
CA SER A 75 -25.61 -37.18 -13.89
C SER A 75 -26.90 -37.19 -14.70
N ILE A 76 -26.88 -36.75 -15.96
CA ILE A 76 -28.03 -36.81 -16.86
C ILE A 76 -28.12 -38.24 -17.41
N PRO A 77 -29.16 -39.02 -17.06
CA PRO A 77 -29.39 -40.32 -17.68
C PRO A 77 -29.80 -40.12 -19.15
N GLU A 78 -29.26 -40.95 -20.05
CA GLU A 78 -29.70 -41.04 -21.46
C GLU A 78 -31.17 -41.45 -21.58
#